data_AF-A0A832N2F2-F1
#
_entry.id   AF-A0A832N2F2-F1
#
_cell.length_a   1.000
_cell.length_b   1.000
_cell.length_c   1.000
_cell.angle_alpha   90.00
_cell.angle_beta   90.00
_cell.angle_gamma   90.00
#
_symmetry.space_group_name_H-M   'P 1'
#
loop_
_entity.id
_entity.type
_entity.pdbx_description
1 polymer ?
#
loop_
_entity_poly.entity_id
_entity_poly.type
_entity_poly.pdbx_seq_one_letter_code
_entity_poly.pdbx_strand_id
1 'polypeptide(L)'
;MLQIELWKRIVIWGLVAIGLVMALPNAFYSRVEHHNDALVAIEKSGSTPEREAAVAEWPGWMPSNLVNLGLDLRGGAHLLAEVQVQDVYEARIKSMWPDVRDALRAVRDEVGAVRRIDSPADELRVRIAKPEGMAKALERV
;
A
#
# COMPACT_ATOMS: atom_id res chain seq x y z
N MET A 1 27.51 56.05 1.49
CA MET A 1 26.41 55.27 0.88
C MET A 1 26.98 54.53 -0.32
N LEU A 2 26.87 53.21 -0.38
CA LEU A 2 27.40 52.42 -1.51
C LEU A 2 26.69 52.82 -2.81
N GLN A 3 27.35 53.59 -3.67
CA GLN A 3 26.84 53.90 -5.01
C GLN A 3 27.10 52.72 -5.93
N ILE A 4 26.13 51.80 -6.00
CA ILE A 4 26.14 50.70 -6.96
C ILE A 4 25.61 51.23 -8.30
N GLU A 5 26.40 51.07 -9.37
CA GLU A 5 26.02 51.37 -10.76
C GLU A 5 24.70 50.70 -11.17
N LEU A 6 23.87 51.38 -11.97
CA LEU A 6 22.53 50.91 -12.33
C LEU A 6 22.53 49.51 -12.97
N TRP A 7 23.47 49.25 -13.89
CA TRP A 7 23.58 47.94 -14.55
C TRP A 7 23.87 46.80 -13.57
N LYS A 8 24.69 47.05 -12.54
CA LYS A 8 24.99 46.06 -11.49
C LYS A 8 23.74 45.76 -10.67
N ARG A 9 22.93 46.78 -10.36
CA ARG A 9 21.65 46.60 -9.66
C ARG A 9 20.68 45.76 -10.50
N ILE A 10 20.58 46.03 -11.80
CA ILE A 10 19.72 45.26 -12.71
C ILE A 10 20.15 43.79 -12.73
N VAL A 11 21.45 43.50 -12.84
CA VAL A 11 21.97 42.13 -12.84
C VAL A 11 21.67 41.43 -11.51
N ILE A 12 21.88 42.10 -10.37
CA ILE A 12 21.61 41.54 -9.04
C ILE A 12 20.11 41.20 -8.91
N TRP A 13 19.23 42.15 -9.21
CA TRP A 13 17.79 41.94 -9.13
C TRP A 13 17.30 40.87 -10.11
N GLY A 14 17.86 40.82 -11.32
CA GLY A 14 17.56 39.78 -12.31
C GLY A 14 17.92 38.38 -11.79
N LEU A 15 19.12 38.22 -11.21
CA LEU A 15 19.54 36.93 -10.66
C LEU A 15 18.65 36.49 -9.48
N VAL A 16 18.31 37.43 -8.59
CA VAL A 16 17.39 37.16 -7.47
C VAL A 16 16.01 36.76 -7.97
N ALA A 17 15.46 37.48 -8.95
CA ALA A 17 14.17 37.15 -9.54
C ALA A 17 14.15 35.76 -10.18
N ILE A 18 15.21 35.41 -10.93
CA ILE A 18 15.36 34.06 -11.52
C ILE A 18 15.39 32.99 -10.41
N GLY A 19 16.16 33.21 -9.35
CA GLY A 19 16.23 32.29 -8.21
C GLY A 19 14.86 32.06 -7.56
N LEU A 20 14.09 33.14 -7.36
CA LEU A 20 12.73 33.06 -6.81
C LEU A 20 11.78 32.31 -7.73
N VAL A 21 11.83 32.56 -9.05
CA VAL A 21 11.00 31.85 -10.04
C VAL A 21 11.33 30.36 -10.07
N MET A 22 12.61 29.99 -10.01
CA MET A 22 13.04 28.59 -9.96
C MET A 22 12.68 27.90 -8.65
N ALA A 23 12.61 28.65 -7.54
CA ALA A 23 12.22 28.11 -6.24
C ALA A 23 10.70 27.98 -6.06
N LEU A 24 9.91 28.79 -6.80
CA LEU A 24 8.45 28.86 -6.69
C LEU A 24 7.72 27.50 -6.74
N PRO A 25 8.11 26.51 -7.56
CA PRO A 25 7.43 25.22 -7.62
C PRO A 25 7.41 24.51 -6.26
N ASN A 26 8.46 24.68 -5.46
CA ASN A 26 8.56 24.08 -4.12
C ASN A 26 7.56 24.67 -3.12
N ALA A 27 7.10 25.91 -3.34
CA ALA A 27 6.03 26.51 -2.53
C ALA A 27 4.64 25.94 -2.86
N PHE A 28 4.48 25.34 -4.05
CA PHE A 28 3.26 24.69 -4.52
C PHE A 28 3.48 23.19 -4.75
N TYR A 29 4.25 22.56 -3.84
CA TYR A 29 4.77 21.21 -3.99
C TYR A 29 3.73 20.20 -4.49
N SER A 30 2.58 20.10 -3.83
CA SER A 30 1.54 19.10 -4.17
C SER A 30 0.94 19.29 -5.57
N ARG A 31 0.66 20.53 -5.99
CA ARG A 31 0.13 20.79 -7.35
C ARG A 31 1.14 20.43 -8.42
N VAL A 32 2.41 20.79 -8.20
CA VAL A 32 3.49 20.51 -9.16
C VAL A 32 3.77 19.01 -9.22
N GLU A 33 3.69 18.30 -8.09
CA GLU A 33 3.80 16.84 -8.03
C GLU A 33 2.68 16.17 -8.81
N HIS A 34 1.42 16.56 -8.59
CA HIS A 34 0.27 16.03 -9.33
C HIS A 34 0.38 16.29 -10.85
N HIS A 35 0.80 17.49 -11.25
CA HIS A 35 1.04 17.81 -12.65
C HIS A 35 2.13 16.92 -13.27
N ASN A 36 3.28 16.79 -12.60
CA ASN A 36 4.40 15.98 -13.07
C ASN A 36 4.02 14.48 -13.15
N ASP A 37 3.33 13.96 -12.13
CA ASP A 37 2.86 12.58 -12.09
C ASP A 37 1.84 12.30 -13.19
N ALA A 38 0.96 13.25 -13.47
CA ALA A 38 0.00 13.15 -14.57
C ALA A 38 0.68 13.12 -15.94
N LEU A 39 1.70 13.97 -16.18
CA LEU A 39 2.49 13.93 -17.41
C LEU A 39 3.15 12.56 -17.62
N VAL A 40 3.79 12.02 -16.58
CA VAL A 40 4.41 10.69 -16.61
C VAL A 40 3.38 9.59 -16.83
N ALA A 41 2.19 9.70 -16.23
CA ALA A 41 1.11 8.73 -16.41
C ALA A 41 0.53 8.76 -17.82
N ILE A 42 0.37 9.94 -18.42
CA ILE A 42 -0.08 10.11 -19.80
C ILE A 42 0.92 9.48 -20.77
N GLU A 43 2.22 9.72 -20.56
CA GLU A 43 3.28 9.13 -21.39
C GLU A 43 3.24 7.59 -21.36
N LYS A 44 3.02 7.00 -20.18
CA LYS A 44 3.02 5.54 -20.01
C LYS A 44 1.71 4.85 -20.40
N SER A 45 0.57 5.49 -20.20
CA SER A 45 -0.75 4.83 -20.20
C SER A 45 -1.85 5.60 -20.93
N GLY A 46 -1.50 6.63 -21.71
CA GLY A 46 -2.42 7.42 -22.52
C GLY A 46 -3.16 8.52 -21.74
N SER A 47 -3.79 9.44 -22.47
CA SER A 47 -4.56 10.52 -21.85
C SER A 47 -5.93 10.05 -21.38
N THR A 48 -6.36 10.54 -20.22
CA THR A 48 -7.74 10.45 -19.73
C THR A 48 -8.18 11.86 -19.31
N PRO A 49 -9.50 12.16 -19.27
CA PRO A 49 -9.99 13.47 -18.87
C PRO A 49 -9.48 13.91 -17.49
N GLU A 50 -9.32 12.97 -16.56
CA GLU A 50 -8.80 13.23 -15.22
C GLU A 50 -7.31 13.59 -15.23
N ARG A 51 -6.51 12.93 -16.08
CA ARG A 51 -5.07 13.22 -16.22
C ARG A 51 -4.85 14.58 -16.88
N GLU A 52 -5.66 14.93 -17.87
CA GLU A 52 -5.60 16.24 -18.53
C GLU A 52 -5.99 17.36 -17.55
N ALA A 53 -6.98 17.13 -16.69
CA ALA A 53 -7.34 18.06 -15.63
C ALA A 53 -6.19 18.26 -14.63
N ALA A 54 -5.50 17.18 -14.22
CA ALA A 54 -4.34 17.25 -13.32
C ALA A 54 -3.15 17.99 -13.96
N VAL A 55 -2.90 17.80 -15.26
CA VAL A 55 -1.89 18.58 -15.99
C VAL A 55 -2.25 20.07 -16.00
N ALA A 56 -3.53 20.43 -16.08
CA ALA A 56 -3.96 21.82 -16.09
C ALA A 56 -3.78 22.56 -14.74
N GLU A 57 -3.48 21.84 -13.64
CA GLU A 57 -3.26 22.45 -12.31
C GLU A 57 -1.99 23.29 -12.23
N TRP A 58 -1.02 23.08 -13.13
CA TRP A 58 0.21 23.84 -13.21
C TRP A 58 0.48 24.33 -14.65
N PRO A 59 0.86 25.60 -14.84
CA PRO A 59 1.13 26.11 -16.19
C PRO A 59 2.38 25.46 -16.79
N GLY A 60 2.27 24.87 -17.98
CA GLY A 60 3.39 24.19 -18.65
C GLY A 60 4.59 25.08 -19.04
N TRP A 61 4.43 26.41 -19.00
CA TRP A 61 5.52 27.37 -19.20
C TRP A 61 6.32 27.67 -17.93
N MET A 62 5.79 27.31 -16.76
CA MET A 62 6.41 27.55 -15.47
C MET A 62 7.36 26.39 -15.14
N PRO A 63 8.50 26.63 -14.47
CA PRO A 63 9.34 25.55 -13.95
C PRO A 63 8.52 24.54 -13.12
N SER A 64 8.85 23.26 -13.21
CA SER A 64 8.19 22.18 -12.45
C SER A 64 9.18 21.30 -11.69
N ASN A 65 10.44 21.70 -11.60
CA ASN A 65 11.46 20.98 -10.84
C ASN A 65 11.16 21.09 -9.34
N LEU A 66 11.03 19.95 -8.69
CA LEU A 66 10.83 19.82 -7.25
C LEU A 66 12.08 19.28 -6.57
N VAL A 67 12.38 19.79 -5.38
CA VAL A 67 13.37 19.19 -4.48
C VAL A 67 12.74 17.98 -3.82
N ASN A 68 13.42 16.83 -3.85
CA ASN A 68 12.91 15.60 -3.22
C ASN A 68 12.80 15.79 -1.69
N LEU A 69 11.59 16.06 -1.21
CA LEU A 69 11.31 16.10 0.22
C LEU A 69 11.31 14.69 0.80
N GLY A 70 11.94 14.50 1.95
CA GLY A 70 11.83 13.26 2.71
C GLY A 70 10.43 13.07 3.31
N LEU A 71 10.12 11.87 3.80
CA LEU A 71 8.83 11.52 4.38
C LEU A 71 8.37 12.48 5.48
N ASP A 72 9.30 12.87 6.36
CA ASP A 72 9.06 13.79 7.49
C ASP A 72 8.57 15.17 7.01
N LEU A 73 9.07 15.64 5.86
CA LEU A 73 8.70 16.93 5.28
C LEU A 73 7.47 16.84 4.36
N ARG A 74 7.14 15.65 3.85
CA ARG A 74 5.93 15.41 3.03
C ARG A 74 4.69 15.08 3.86
N GLY A 75 4.83 14.78 5.15
CA GLY A 75 3.69 14.48 6.04
C GLY A 75 3.00 13.15 5.74
N GLY A 76 3.71 12.16 5.18
CA GLY A 76 3.17 10.82 4.89
C GLY A 76 3.64 9.76 5.90
N ALA A 77 2.99 8.60 5.91
CA ALA A 77 3.46 7.41 6.62
C ALA A 77 3.59 6.24 5.62
N HIS A 78 4.79 5.70 5.47
CA HIS A 78 4.99 4.46 4.72
C HIS A 78 4.86 3.28 5.69
N LEU A 79 3.66 2.70 5.77
CA LEU A 79 3.41 1.50 6.58
C LEU A 79 3.85 0.27 5.80
N LEU A 80 5.02 -0.26 6.15
CA LEU A 80 5.45 -1.59 5.73
C LEU A 80 4.83 -2.61 6.68
N ALA A 81 3.80 -3.32 6.21
CA ALA A 81 3.26 -4.46 6.93
C ALA A 81 3.98 -5.73 6.45
N GLU A 82 4.89 -6.25 7.28
CA GLU A 82 5.48 -7.56 7.05
C GLU A 82 4.48 -8.64 7.51
N VAL A 83 4.11 -9.53 6.58
CA VAL A 83 3.27 -10.68 6.91
C VAL A 83 4.18 -11.86 7.25
N GLN A 84 4.13 -12.29 8.51
CA GLN A 84 4.81 -13.51 8.94
C GLN A 84 4.05 -14.72 8.41
N VAL A 85 4.58 -15.34 7.35
CA VAL A 85 3.92 -16.43 6.61
C VAL A 85 3.64 -17.64 7.52
N GLN A 86 4.51 -17.89 8.50
CA GLN A 86 4.33 -18.99 9.46
C GLN A 86 3.06 -18.80 10.31
N ASP A 87 2.80 -17.57 10.75
CA ASP A 87 1.61 -17.23 11.53
C ASP A 87 0.33 -17.40 10.69
N VAL A 88 0.41 -17.13 9.38
CA VAL A 88 -0.70 -17.35 8.44
C VAL A 88 -1.01 -18.84 8.30
N TYR A 89 0.01 -19.70 8.19
CA TYR A 89 -0.19 -21.15 8.14
C TYR A 89 -0.85 -21.67 9.41
N GLU A 90 -0.34 -21.27 10.57
CA GLU A 90 -0.91 -21.68 11.86
C GLU A 90 -2.36 -21.19 12.03
N ALA A 91 -2.63 -19.92 11.68
CA ALA A 91 -3.97 -19.35 11.71
C ALA A 91 -4.92 -20.12 10.77
N ARG A 92 -4.44 -20.50 9.58
CA ARG A 92 -5.21 -21.28 8.60
C ARG A 92 -5.55 -22.67 9.15
N ILE A 93 -4.57 -23.41 9.68
CA ILE A 93 -4.81 -24.74 10.28
C ILE A 93 -5.77 -24.65 11.47
N LYS A 94 -5.62 -23.63 12.33
CA LYS A 94 -6.55 -23.38 13.44
C LYS A 94 -7.98 -23.07 12.96
N SER A 95 -8.10 -22.30 11.88
CA SER A 95 -9.40 -21.91 11.31
C SER A 95 -10.18 -23.07 10.69
N MET A 96 -9.52 -24.17 10.33
CA MET A 96 -10.18 -25.36 9.78
C MET A 96 -10.96 -26.15 10.85
N TRP A 97 -10.62 -26.01 12.14
CA TRP A 97 -11.24 -26.83 13.19
C TRP A 97 -12.76 -26.66 13.31
N PRO A 98 -13.32 -25.42 13.37
CA PRO A 98 -14.77 -25.23 13.33
C PRO A 98 -15.46 -25.95 12.17
N ASP A 99 -14.91 -25.84 10.96
CA ASP A 99 -15.49 -26.45 9.76
C ASP A 99 -15.48 -27.97 9.83
N VAL A 100 -14.33 -28.57 10.20
CA VAL A 100 -14.21 -30.03 10.40
C VAL A 100 -15.14 -30.53 11.50
N ARG A 101 -15.23 -29.79 12.61
CA ARG A 101 -16.12 -30.13 13.73
C ARG A 101 -17.57 -30.11 13.29
N ASP A 102 -17.98 -29.10 12.54
CA ASP A 102 -19.38 -28.92 12.14
C ASP A 102 -19.78 -29.96 11.07
N ALA A 103 -18.86 -30.28 10.14
CA ALA A 103 -19.03 -31.39 9.20
C ALA A 103 -19.19 -32.75 9.90
N LEU A 104 -18.32 -33.07 10.86
CA LEU A 104 -18.41 -34.32 11.61
C LEU A 104 -19.60 -34.36 12.59
N ARG A 105 -20.07 -33.20 13.06
CA ARG A 105 -21.27 -33.11 13.90
C ARG A 105 -22.53 -33.51 13.15
N ALA A 106 -22.58 -33.29 11.83
CA ALA A 106 -23.71 -33.72 10.99
C ALA A 106 -23.85 -35.24 10.91
N VAL A 107 -22.77 -36.00 11.14
CA VAL A 107 -22.72 -37.47 11.13
C VAL A 107 -22.43 -38.07 12.51
N ARG A 108 -22.73 -37.32 13.59
CA ARG A 108 -22.39 -37.67 14.98
C ARG A 108 -22.85 -39.06 15.41
N ASP A 109 -24.00 -39.53 14.91
CA ASP A 109 -24.55 -40.84 15.29
C ASP A 109 -23.63 -41.98 14.84
N GLU A 110 -22.91 -41.79 13.74
CA GLU A 110 -21.98 -42.76 13.14
C GLU A 110 -20.55 -42.61 13.67
N VAL A 111 -20.05 -41.38 13.85
CA VAL A 111 -18.64 -41.11 14.23
C VAL A 111 -18.43 -40.96 15.75
N GLY A 112 -19.50 -40.74 16.51
CA GLY A 112 -19.46 -40.51 17.95
C GLY A 112 -18.93 -39.13 18.34
N ALA A 113 -18.39 -39.01 19.56
CA ALA A 113 -17.83 -37.74 20.03
C ALA A 113 -16.53 -37.38 19.29
N VAL A 114 -16.40 -36.12 18.88
CA VAL A 114 -15.24 -35.61 18.14
C VAL A 114 -14.48 -34.63 19.02
N ARG A 115 -13.15 -34.76 19.10
CA ARG A 115 -12.29 -33.85 19.87
C ARG A 115 -11.03 -33.52 19.06
N ARG A 116 -10.61 -32.26 19.11
CA ARG A 116 -9.28 -31.86 18.67
C ARG A 116 -8.24 -32.35 19.66
N ILE A 117 -7.11 -32.85 19.18
CA ILE A 117 -5.96 -33.18 20.01
C ILE A 117 -4.80 -32.24 19.67
N ASP A 118 -3.81 -32.16 20.56
CA ASP A 118 -2.62 -31.34 20.30
C ASP A 118 -1.87 -31.86 19.07
N SER A 119 -1.53 -30.93 18.20
CA SER A 119 -0.83 -31.17 16.95
C SER A 119 0.18 -30.05 16.69
N PRO A 120 1.22 -30.31 15.88
CA PRO A 120 2.11 -29.26 15.40
C PRO A 120 1.34 -28.23 14.55
N ALA A 121 1.94 -27.06 14.32
CA ALA A 121 1.27 -25.90 13.71
C ALA A 121 0.80 -26.12 12.25
N ASP A 122 1.34 -27.13 11.57
CA ASP A 122 1.08 -27.49 10.17
C ASP A 122 0.01 -28.58 9.98
N GLU A 123 -0.44 -29.22 11.05
CA GLU A 123 -1.42 -30.32 10.99
C GLU A 123 -2.61 -30.10 11.92
N LEU A 124 -3.82 -30.45 11.47
CA LEU A 124 -4.99 -30.55 12.33
C LEU A 124 -5.23 -32.02 12.70
N ARG A 125 -5.07 -32.39 13.98
CA ARG A 125 -5.37 -33.74 14.45
C ARG A 125 -6.71 -33.83 15.17
N VAL A 126 -7.56 -34.75 14.70
CA VAL A 126 -8.91 -34.97 15.21
C VAL A 126 -9.08 -36.42 15.63
N ARG A 127 -9.67 -36.63 16.81
CA ARG A 127 -10.02 -37.96 17.33
C ARG A 127 -11.54 -38.14 17.30
N ILE A 128 -11.97 -39.23 16.69
CA ILE A 128 -13.37 -39.72 16.71
C ILE A 128 -13.51 -40.87 17.72
N ALA A 129 -14.69 -41.02 18.33
CA ALA A 129 -14.93 -42.02 19.36
C ALA A 129 -15.21 -43.41 18.78
N LYS A 130 -15.87 -43.49 17.61
CA LYS A 130 -16.21 -44.75 16.95
C LYS A 130 -15.24 -45.02 15.81
N PRO A 131 -14.35 -46.04 15.91
CA PRO A 131 -13.40 -46.35 14.84
C PRO A 131 -14.09 -46.84 13.56
N GLU A 132 -15.26 -47.48 13.68
CA GLU A 132 -16.11 -47.94 12.57
C GLU A 132 -16.61 -46.79 11.69
N GLY A 133 -16.75 -45.58 12.25
CA GLY A 133 -17.20 -44.39 11.53
C GLY A 133 -16.10 -43.68 10.72
N MET A 134 -14.88 -44.22 10.67
CA MET A 134 -13.73 -43.56 10.00
C MET A 134 -13.98 -43.28 8.52
N ALA A 135 -14.58 -44.23 7.79
CA ALA A 135 -14.88 -44.06 6.37
C ALA A 135 -15.85 -42.88 6.14
N LYS A 136 -16.87 -42.74 6.99
CA LYS A 136 -17.85 -41.65 6.92
C LYS A 136 -17.25 -40.30 7.32
N ALA A 137 -16.33 -40.30 8.28
CA ALA A 137 -15.61 -39.10 8.70
C ALA A 137 -14.76 -38.53 7.55
N LEU A 138 -14.06 -39.39 6.81
CA LEU A 138 -13.24 -38.99 5.65
C LEU A 138 -14.07 -38.53 4.44
N GLU A 139 -15.30 -39.01 4.29
CA GLU A 139 -16.20 -38.56 3.21
C GLU A 139 -16.71 -37.13 3.43
N ARG A 140 -16.74 -36.66 4.69
CA ARG A 140 -17.37 -35.40 5.09
C ARG A 140 -16.40 -34.25 5.31
N VAL A 141 -15.10 -34.51 5.36
CA VAL A 141 -14.02 -33.55 5.65
C VAL A 141 -13.11 -33.47 4.44
#